data_AF-A0A101N1F1-F1
#
_entry.id   AF-A0A101N1F1-F1
#
_cell.length_a   1.000
_cell.length_b   1.000
_cell.length_c   1.000
_cell.angle_alpha   90.00
_cell.angle_beta   90.00
_cell.angle_gamma   90.00
#
_symmetry.space_group_name_H-M   'P 1'
#
loop_
_entity.id
_entity.type
_entity.pdbx_description
1 polymer ?
#
loop_
_entity_poly.entity_id
_entity_poly.type
_entity_poly.pdbx_seq_one_letter_code
_entity_poly.pdbx_strand_id
1 'polypeptide(L)'
;MKRTPLLLSLAAALLLVLTGTGSSFASGLGALASVRGAGGVNATAGCGKVPTLTSGTHTIQSGGQNRTYILRVPAGYDNNHPYRLVFGFHWRGGTANDVDSGGTDGYNWSYYGLRRLADNANNSTIFVAPQGNGNGWANPGGQDVAFVDAMVNQIESGLCVDTTQLFSAGFSYGGAMSYALACSRATVFRAVAVYSGANLSGCNGGTQPIAYMGLHGGRDNVLPIASGRQLRDTFVRNNGCTPQNPPEPAYGSLTHIITTYSGCRSGYPVVWAAFDGAGHDPGPIDGSTGDGWRTWTSAAVWQFFTQFDSGTPPTPQPTDNQEIVGQQSGRCLDINNSTTANGTQAQLWDCNGGANQRWTHTTGKQLVVYGNKCLGVGQGAGNGAPAAIWDCNGQADQQWNINPDGTITAAQSGLCLDASGQGTGNGTKVQLWSCSGGANQHWRLQS
;
A
#
# COMPACT_ATOMS: atom_id res chain seq x y z
N MET A 1 7.38 -3.78 58.65
CA MET A 1 8.42 -3.05 59.41
C MET A 1 8.96 -1.94 58.53
N LYS A 2 8.86 -0.68 58.99
CA LYS A 2 9.42 0.50 58.34
C LYS A 2 10.95 0.48 58.41
N ARG A 3 11.65 1.01 57.39
CA ARG A 3 12.69 2.07 57.52
C ARG A 3 13.45 2.27 56.20
N THR A 4 13.24 3.44 55.60
CA THR A 4 14.27 4.31 54.99
C THR A 4 14.42 5.53 55.92
N PRO A 5 15.37 6.48 55.76
CA PRO A 5 16.55 6.58 54.87
C PRO A 5 17.84 7.08 55.61
N LEU A 6 18.95 7.32 54.89
CA LEU A 6 19.91 8.35 55.30
C LEU A 6 20.60 8.99 54.09
N LEU A 7 20.44 10.32 53.99
CA LEU A 7 21.19 11.25 53.15
C LEU A 7 22.53 11.58 53.81
N LEU A 8 23.55 11.87 53.01
CA LEU A 8 24.61 12.82 53.40
C LEU A 8 25.21 13.47 52.15
N SER A 9 25.07 14.78 52.12
CA SER A 9 25.62 15.76 51.20
C SER A 9 27.03 16.16 51.63
N LEU A 10 27.89 16.49 50.66
CA LEU A 10 29.02 17.41 50.87
C LEU A 10 29.36 18.12 49.57
N ALA A 11 29.27 19.44 49.63
CA ALA A 11 29.70 20.39 48.62
C ALA A 11 31.13 20.87 48.95
N ALA A 12 31.93 21.14 47.93
CA ALA A 12 33.01 22.12 48.01
C ALA A 12 33.31 22.68 46.62
N ALA A 13 33.21 24.01 46.52
CA ALA A 13 33.51 24.80 45.34
C ALA A 13 35.00 25.19 45.31
N LEU A 14 35.56 25.35 44.12
CA LEU A 14 36.78 26.16 43.93
C LEU A 14 36.65 26.97 42.63
N LEU A 15 36.63 28.28 42.79
CA LEU A 15 36.68 29.29 41.72
C LEU A 15 38.15 29.63 41.46
N LEU A 16 38.59 29.65 40.20
CA LEU A 16 39.81 30.34 39.79
C LEU A 16 39.50 31.20 38.56
N VAL A 17 39.66 32.52 38.72
CA VAL A 17 39.56 33.53 37.67
C VAL A 17 40.98 33.88 37.22
N LEU A 18 41.26 33.76 35.92
CA LEU A 18 42.43 34.37 35.28
C LEU A 18 41.96 35.06 34.00
N THR A 19 42.09 36.38 34.01
CA THR A 19 41.87 37.28 32.88
C THR A 19 43.11 37.31 31.99
N GLY A 20 42.92 37.19 30.67
CA GLY A 20 43.96 37.41 29.67
C GLY A 20 43.34 37.66 28.29
N THR A 21 43.40 38.90 27.83
CA THR A 21 42.98 39.37 26.50
C THR A 21 43.94 38.92 25.40
N GLY A 22 43.42 38.47 24.25
CA GLY A 22 44.23 38.23 23.05
C GLY A 22 43.49 37.60 21.87
N SER A 23 42.94 38.45 21.01
CA SER A 23 42.78 38.33 19.54
C SER A 23 42.23 37.04 18.90
N SER A 24 40.98 37.16 18.45
CA SER A 24 40.44 36.81 17.12
C SER A 24 41.04 35.65 16.33
N PHE A 25 40.29 34.55 16.23
CA PHE A 25 40.08 33.86 14.94
C PHE A 25 38.59 33.55 14.78
N ALA A 26 37.97 34.23 13.81
CA ALA A 26 36.66 33.87 13.31
C ALA A 26 36.79 32.55 12.54
N SER A 27 35.98 31.56 12.92
CA SER A 27 35.64 30.43 12.07
C SER A 27 34.20 30.11 12.40
N GLY A 28 33.29 30.77 11.68
CA GLY A 28 31.87 30.53 11.74
C GLY A 28 31.57 29.12 11.26
N LEU A 29 31.35 28.21 12.21
CA LEU A 29 30.47 27.07 11.98
C LEU A 29 29.10 27.51 12.46
N GLY A 30 28.35 28.10 11.53
CA GLY A 30 26.91 28.25 11.70
C GLY A 30 26.35 26.87 12.03
N ALA A 31 25.73 26.77 13.20
CA ALA A 31 24.88 25.64 13.51
C ALA A 31 23.76 25.61 12.47
N LEU A 32 23.96 24.82 11.41
CA LEU A 32 22.84 24.32 10.63
C LEU A 32 22.10 23.39 11.58
N ALA A 33 21.13 23.96 12.29
CA ALA A 33 20.01 23.19 12.82
C ALA A 33 19.49 22.37 11.63
N SER A 34 19.80 21.08 11.63
CA SER A 34 19.16 20.14 10.73
C SER A 34 17.68 20.15 11.11
N VAL A 35 16.91 20.99 10.42
CA VAL A 35 15.49 20.73 10.24
C VAL A 35 15.47 19.39 9.51
N ARG A 36 15.33 18.30 10.27
CA ARG A 36 14.78 17.06 9.74
C ARG A 36 13.39 17.45 9.26
N GLY A 37 13.28 17.83 8.00
CA GLY A 37 12.02 17.74 7.29
C GLY A 37 11.58 16.30 7.46
N ALA A 38 10.48 16.10 8.18
CA ALA A 38 9.79 14.84 8.21
C ALA A 38 9.55 14.46 6.74
N GLY A 39 10.26 13.44 6.25
CA GLY A 39 9.90 12.80 5.00
C GLY A 39 8.44 12.37 5.18
N GLY A 40 7.54 13.07 4.49
CA GLY A 40 6.12 13.00 4.75
C GLY A 40 5.65 11.56 4.64
N VAL A 41 5.24 10.99 5.77
CA VAL A 41 4.36 9.81 5.77
C VAL A 41 3.14 10.20 4.93
N ASN A 42 2.65 9.31 4.05
CA ASN A 42 1.41 9.56 3.29
C ASN A 42 0.20 9.49 4.24
N ALA A 43 0.08 10.55 5.02
CA ALA A 43 -0.91 10.81 6.02
C ALA A 43 -2.24 11.14 5.36
N THR A 44 -3.34 10.55 5.85
CA THR A 44 -4.67 10.81 5.32
C THR A 44 -5.21 12.20 5.63
N ALA A 45 -6.32 12.56 4.97
CA ALA A 45 -7.04 13.80 5.23
C ALA A 45 -7.55 13.95 6.68
N GLY A 46 -7.64 12.85 7.45
CA GLY A 46 -7.96 12.87 8.88
C GLY A 46 -6.78 13.25 9.80
N CYS A 47 -5.55 13.24 9.31
CA CYS A 47 -4.38 13.63 10.10
C CYS A 47 -4.41 15.11 10.50
N GLY A 48 -4.01 15.40 11.73
CA GLY A 48 -4.03 16.72 12.36
C GLY A 48 -5.44 17.23 12.74
N LYS A 49 -6.51 16.47 12.45
CA LYS A 49 -7.89 16.88 12.74
C LYS A 49 -8.43 16.22 14.01
N VAL A 50 -9.46 16.83 14.61
CA VAL A 50 -10.19 16.19 15.70
C VAL A 50 -10.83 14.90 15.18
N PRO A 51 -10.58 13.73 15.82
CA PRO A 51 -11.14 12.46 15.36
C PRO A 51 -12.66 12.47 15.32
N THR A 52 -13.23 12.00 14.21
CA THR A 52 -14.69 11.86 14.06
C THR A 52 -15.16 10.43 14.30
N LEU A 53 -14.23 9.49 14.44
CA LEU A 53 -14.49 8.08 14.75
C LEU A 53 -13.80 7.69 16.05
N THR A 54 -14.39 6.73 16.76
CA THR A 54 -13.84 6.15 17.99
C THR A 54 -14.02 4.64 17.98
N SER A 55 -13.37 3.92 18.91
CA SER A 55 -13.57 2.49 19.06
C SER A 55 -15.05 2.14 19.30
N GLY A 56 -15.59 1.16 18.60
CA GLY A 56 -16.98 0.73 18.74
C GLY A 56 -17.59 0.20 17.45
N THR A 57 -18.88 -0.10 17.50
CA THR A 57 -19.67 -0.52 16.33
C THR A 57 -20.14 0.72 15.58
N HIS A 58 -19.89 0.74 14.27
CA HIS A 58 -20.29 1.80 13.36
C HIS A 58 -21.21 1.24 12.28
N THR A 59 -22.08 2.12 11.78
CA THR A 59 -22.97 1.85 10.64
C THR A 59 -22.58 2.75 9.49
N ILE A 60 -22.59 2.21 8.28
CA ILE A 60 -22.29 2.94 7.04
C ILE A 60 -23.23 2.49 5.93
N GLN A 61 -23.59 3.42 5.06
CA GLN A 61 -24.32 3.13 3.83
C GLN A 61 -23.36 2.62 2.75
N SER A 62 -23.63 1.45 2.19
CA SER A 62 -22.89 0.92 1.03
C SER A 62 -23.82 0.12 0.13
N GLY A 63 -23.79 0.41 -1.17
CA GLY A 63 -24.63 -0.29 -2.16
C GLY A 63 -26.13 -0.23 -1.87
N GLY A 64 -26.62 0.87 -1.26
CA GLY A 64 -28.01 1.03 -0.83
C GLY A 64 -28.40 0.24 0.43
N GLN A 65 -27.43 -0.33 1.14
CA GLN A 65 -27.65 -1.12 2.36
C GLN A 65 -27.01 -0.43 3.57
N ASN A 66 -27.66 -0.55 4.74
CA ASN A 66 -27.01 -0.28 6.03
C ASN A 66 -26.10 -1.45 6.38
N ARG A 67 -24.79 -1.21 6.39
CA ARG A 67 -23.76 -2.20 6.75
C ARG A 67 -23.09 -1.79 8.06
N THR A 68 -22.59 -2.75 8.83
CA THR A 68 -21.95 -2.50 10.14
C THR A 68 -20.55 -3.06 10.21
N TYR A 69 -19.70 -2.40 10.98
CA TYR A 69 -18.34 -2.85 11.28
C TYR A 69 -17.94 -2.45 12.70
N ILE A 70 -16.98 -3.17 13.27
CA ILE A 70 -16.36 -2.82 14.56
C ILE A 70 -15.00 -2.17 14.28
N LEU A 71 -14.78 -1.01 14.87
CA LEU A 71 -13.53 -0.26 14.82
C LEU A 71 -12.81 -0.35 16.16
N ARG A 72 -11.49 -0.58 16.12
CA ARG A 72 -10.59 -0.46 17.28
C ARG A 72 -9.51 0.55 16.97
N VAL A 73 -9.67 1.74 17.54
CA VAL A 73 -8.67 2.79 17.60
C VAL A 73 -7.76 2.50 18.80
N PRO A 74 -6.42 2.54 18.64
CA PRO A 74 -5.49 2.23 19.71
C PRO A 74 -5.63 3.19 20.89
N ALA A 75 -5.42 2.68 22.11
CA ALA A 75 -5.35 3.51 23.30
C ALA A 75 -4.20 4.53 23.18
N GLY A 76 -4.48 5.79 23.55
CA GLY A 76 -3.50 6.88 23.41
C GLY A 76 -3.35 7.40 21.97
N TYR A 77 -4.37 7.20 21.12
CA TYR A 77 -4.39 7.70 19.75
C TYR A 77 -4.02 9.20 19.65
N ASP A 78 -3.04 9.51 18.80
CA ASP A 78 -2.57 10.84 18.46
C ASP A 78 -2.96 11.17 17.02
N ASN A 79 -3.75 12.22 16.83
CA ASN A 79 -4.22 12.62 15.51
C ASN A 79 -3.12 13.13 14.57
N ASN A 80 -1.90 13.35 15.05
CA ASN A 80 -0.75 13.72 14.21
C ASN A 80 0.15 12.52 13.86
N HIS A 81 -0.15 11.33 14.41
CA HIS A 81 0.57 10.10 14.14
C HIS A 81 -0.21 9.24 13.13
N PRO A 82 0.33 8.95 11.94
CA PRO A 82 -0.31 8.03 11.00
C PRO A 82 -0.25 6.58 11.51
N TYR A 83 -1.41 5.94 11.60
CA TYR A 83 -1.55 4.55 12.05
C TYR A 83 -1.70 3.57 10.89
N ARG A 84 -1.19 2.35 11.04
CA ARG A 84 -1.53 1.23 10.15
C ARG A 84 -3.02 0.93 10.23
N LEU A 85 -3.61 0.41 9.15
CA LEU A 85 -5.00 -0.02 9.13
C LEU A 85 -5.10 -1.49 8.76
N VAL A 86 -5.66 -2.33 9.64
CA VAL A 86 -5.78 -3.77 9.42
C VAL A 86 -7.24 -4.20 9.44
N PHE A 87 -7.70 -4.79 8.34
CA PHE A 87 -9.01 -5.42 8.24
C PHE A 87 -8.94 -6.89 8.63
N GLY A 88 -9.86 -7.34 9.48
CA GLY A 88 -10.06 -8.75 9.84
C GLY A 88 -11.43 -9.25 9.38
N PHE A 89 -11.45 -10.25 8.49
CA PHE A 89 -12.68 -10.78 7.90
C PHE A 89 -13.05 -12.15 8.49
N HIS A 90 -14.25 -12.24 9.07
CA HIS A 90 -14.74 -13.47 9.70
C HIS A 90 -15.02 -14.59 8.68
N TRP A 91 -15.03 -15.84 9.16
CA TRP A 91 -15.38 -17.03 8.39
C TRP A 91 -16.89 -17.17 8.17
N ARG A 92 -17.31 -18.20 7.42
CA ARG A 92 -18.73 -18.49 7.21
C ARG A 92 -19.42 -18.84 8.53
N GLY A 93 -20.49 -18.12 8.87
CA GLY A 93 -21.24 -18.32 10.12
C GLY A 93 -20.69 -17.52 11.31
N GLY A 94 -19.43 -17.08 11.26
CA GLY A 94 -18.85 -16.15 12.23
C GLY A 94 -19.34 -14.72 12.04
N THR A 95 -18.88 -13.84 12.92
CA THR A 95 -19.30 -12.43 12.99
C THR A 95 -18.11 -11.49 13.14
N ALA A 96 -18.33 -10.19 12.91
CA ALA A 96 -17.38 -9.14 13.24
C ALA A 96 -16.97 -9.18 14.71
N ASN A 97 -17.90 -9.53 15.61
CA ASN A 97 -17.60 -9.66 17.04
C ASN A 97 -16.65 -10.83 17.33
N ASP A 98 -16.73 -11.94 16.60
CA ASP A 98 -15.80 -13.06 16.81
C ASP A 98 -14.36 -12.67 16.44
N VAL A 99 -14.19 -11.91 15.36
CA VAL A 99 -12.88 -11.35 14.98
C VAL A 99 -12.40 -10.31 15.99
N ASP A 100 -13.26 -9.37 16.37
CA ASP A 100 -12.88 -8.29 17.29
C ASP A 100 -12.60 -8.78 18.70
N SER A 101 -13.44 -9.66 19.25
CA SER A 101 -13.27 -10.21 20.59
C SER A 101 -12.20 -11.30 20.65
N GLY A 102 -11.92 -11.98 19.52
CA GLY A 102 -11.11 -13.20 19.45
C GLY A 102 -11.86 -14.46 19.86
N GLY A 103 -13.19 -14.39 19.99
CA GLY A 103 -14.03 -15.54 20.33
C GLY A 103 -13.66 -16.14 21.69
N THR A 104 -13.53 -17.45 21.75
CA THR A 104 -13.21 -18.21 22.98
C THR A 104 -11.83 -17.89 23.55
N ASP A 105 -10.87 -17.53 22.70
CA ASP A 105 -9.52 -17.16 23.11
C ASP A 105 -9.41 -15.69 23.54
N GLY A 106 -10.48 -14.92 23.37
CA GLY A 106 -10.59 -13.54 23.79
C GLY A 106 -9.50 -12.65 23.16
N TYR A 107 -9.11 -11.61 23.89
CA TYR A 107 -8.18 -10.58 23.44
C TYR A 107 -6.89 -11.14 22.80
N ASN A 108 -6.39 -12.28 23.25
CA ASN A 108 -5.17 -12.88 22.71
C ASN A 108 -5.29 -13.31 21.25
N TRP A 109 -6.51 -13.57 20.78
CA TRP A 109 -6.83 -13.97 19.42
C TRP A 109 -7.59 -12.92 18.62
N SER A 110 -7.91 -11.77 19.23
CA SER A 110 -8.50 -10.62 18.55
C SER A 110 -7.74 -10.26 17.28
N TYR A 111 -8.46 -10.20 16.15
CA TYR A 111 -7.92 -10.02 14.80
C TYR A 111 -6.83 -11.04 14.43
N TYR A 112 -7.08 -12.34 14.67
CA TYR A 112 -6.11 -13.43 14.45
C TYR A 112 -4.83 -13.25 15.29
N GLY A 113 -4.98 -12.66 16.48
CA GLY A 113 -3.91 -12.33 17.43
C GLY A 113 -3.08 -11.09 17.07
N LEU A 114 -3.39 -10.41 15.97
CA LEU A 114 -2.65 -9.22 15.53
C LEU A 114 -2.84 -8.04 16.48
N ARG A 115 -4.00 -7.91 17.13
CA ARG A 115 -4.26 -6.78 18.05
C ARG A 115 -3.29 -6.78 19.24
N ARG A 116 -3.14 -7.93 19.89
CA ARG A 116 -2.18 -8.10 20.99
C ARG A 116 -0.75 -7.77 20.57
N LEU A 117 -0.36 -8.19 19.36
CA LEU A 117 0.99 -7.92 18.84
C LEU A 117 1.19 -6.43 18.53
N ALA A 118 0.18 -5.75 17.99
CA ALA A 118 0.20 -4.31 17.77
C ALA A 118 0.28 -3.52 19.08
N ASP A 119 -0.54 -3.89 20.08
CA ASP A 119 -0.54 -3.25 21.40
C ASP A 119 0.84 -3.37 22.07
N ASN A 120 1.53 -4.51 21.89
CA ASN A 120 2.90 -4.72 22.37
C ASN A 120 3.98 -3.99 21.55
N ALA A 121 3.67 -3.60 20.31
CA ALA A 121 4.58 -2.98 19.35
C ALA A 121 4.28 -1.48 19.16
N ASN A 122 4.10 -0.76 20.28
CA ASN A 122 3.83 0.68 20.35
C ASN A 122 2.42 1.10 19.88
N ASN A 123 1.47 0.17 19.82
CA ASN A 123 0.04 0.45 19.60
C ASN A 123 -0.25 1.29 18.35
N SER A 124 0.47 1.03 17.26
CA SER A 124 0.47 1.83 16.02
C SER A 124 -0.46 1.30 14.93
N THR A 125 -1.56 0.63 15.32
CA THR A 125 -2.49 0.00 14.39
C THR A 125 -3.95 0.27 14.79
N ILE A 126 -4.75 0.68 13.81
CA ILE A 126 -6.22 0.69 13.86
C ILE A 126 -6.72 -0.63 13.24
N PHE A 127 -7.66 -1.29 13.92
CA PHE A 127 -8.27 -2.53 13.42
C PHE A 127 -9.73 -2.35 13.05
N VAL A 128 -10.16 -3.06 12.00
CA VAL A 128 -11.53 -3.01 11.46
C VAL A 128 -12.04 -4.43 11.27
N ALA A 129 -13.17 -4.77 11.89
CA ALA A 129 -13.86 -6.04 11.69
C ALA A 129 -15.22 -5.79 11.01
N PRO A 130 -15.31 -5.97 9.69
CA PRO A 130 -16.57 -5.79 8.97
C PRO A 130 -17.55 -6.95 9.18
N GLN A 131 -18.86 -6.65 9.18
CA GLN A 131 -19.90 -7.68 9.23
C GLN A 131 -20.38 -8.04 7.81
N GLY A 132 -20.20 -9.31 7.44
CA GLY A 132 -20.66 -9.88 6.18
C GLY A 132 -22.17 -10.13 6.19
N ASN A 133 -22.81 -9.99 5.03
CA ASN A 133 -24.22 -10.28 4.85
C ASN A 133 -24.50 -11.78 5.03
N GLY A 134 -25.47 -12.14 5.85
CA GLY A 134 -25.79 -13.54 6.16
C GLY A 134 -24.61 -14.31 6.78
N ASN A 135 -23.73 -13.61 7.51
CA ASN A 135 -22.48 -14.15 8.05
C ASN A 135 -21.58 -14.80 6.98
N GLY A 136 -21.52 -14.18 5.80
CA GLY A 136 -20.66 -14.63 4.70
C GLY A 136 -20.25 -13.49 3.77
N TRP A 137 -19.45 -13.85 2.76
CA TRP A 137 -18.79 -12.94 1.83
C TRP A 137 -19.06 -13.33 0.37
N ALA A 138 -20.33 -13.55 0.02
CA ALA A 138 -20.72 -13.95 -1.33
C ALA A 138 -20.36 -12.90 -2.39
N ASN A 139 -20.24 -11.63 -1.98
CA ASN A 139 -19.78 -10.52 -2.81
C ASN A 139 -20.47 -10.41 -4.20
N PRO A 140 -21.80 -10.64 -4.34
CA PRO A 140 -22.48 -10.47 -5.62
C PRO A 140 -22.28 -9.04 -6.13
N GLY A 141 -21.89 -8.92 -7.40
CA GLY A 141 -21.64 -7.63 -8.05
C GLY A 141 -20.53 -6.79 -7.39
N GLY A 142 -19.69 -7.36 -6.52
CA GLY A 142 -18.65 -6.62 -5.82
C GLY A 142 -19.14 -5.83 -4.59
N GLN A 143 -20.34 -6.10 -4.07
CA GLN A 143 -20.93 -5.32 -2.96
C GLN A 143 -20.06 -5.28 -1.69
N ASP A 144 -19.35 -6.35 -1.38
CA ASP A 144 -18.54 -6.43 -0.15
C ASP A 144 -17.19 -5.73 -0.35
N VAL A 145 -16.67 -5.69 -1.59
CA VAL A 145 -15.54 -4.82 -1.94
C VAL A 145 -15.94 -3.35 -1.84
N ALA A 146 -17.11 -2.96 -2.37
CA ALA A 146 -17.62 -1.59 -2.24
C ALA A 146 -17.89 -1.19 -0.78
N PHE A 147 -18.29 -2.14 0.06
CA PHE A 147 -18.39 -1.93 1.51
C PHE A 147 -17.02 -1.64 2.14
N VAL A 148 -15.98 -2.37 1.74
CA VAL A 148 -14.61 -2.10 2.18
C VAL A 148 -14.11 -0.73 1.74
N ASP A 149 -14.35 -0.34 0.49
CA ASP A 149 -14.00 1.00 -0.01
C ASP A 149 -14.70 2.11 0.80
N ALA A 150 -15.98 1.92 1.13
CA ALA A 150 -16.72 2.88 1.94
C ALA A 150 -16.14 3.01 3.36
N MET A 151 -15.75 1.89 3.99
CA MET A 151 -15.08 1.89 5.30
C MET A 151 -13.72 2.58 5.24
N VAL A 152 -12.88 2.27 4.24
CA VAL A 152 -11.58 2.94 4.04
C VAL A 152 -11.81 4.45 3.94
N ASN A 153 -12.69 4.90 3.04
CA ASN A 153 -12.97 6.33 2.89
C ASN A 153 -13.45 7.01 4.19
N GLN A 154 -14.34 6.37 4.94
CA GLN A 154 -14.85 6.90 6.21
C GLN A 154 -13.73 7.00 7.26
N ILE A 155 -12.90 5.96 7.36
CA ILE A 155 -11.81 5.86 8.33
C ILE A 155 -10.71 6.85 8.00
N GLU A 156 -10.26 6.92 6.75
CA GLU A 156 -9.21 7.84 6.32
C GLU A 156 -9.62 9.31 6.43
N SER A 157 -10.92 9.60 6.31
CA SER A 157 -11.47 10.95 6.53
C SER A 157 -11.55 11.31 8.01
N GLY A 158 -11.80 10.33 8.88
CA GLY A 158 -12.07 10.55 10.30
C GLY A 158 -10.90 10.31 11.24
N LEU A 159 -9.86 9.62 10.78
CA LEU A 159 -8.67 9.21 11.54
C LEU A 159 -7.40 9.41 10.70
N CYS A 160 -6.27 9.48 11.39
CA CYS A 160 -4.94 9.63 10.83
C CYS A 160 -4.39 8.25 10.49
N VAL A 161 -4.51 7.87 9.22
CA VAL A 161 -4.05 6.58 8.72
C VAL A 161 -2.82 6.79 7.85
N ASP A 162 -1.91 5.83 7.91
CA ASP A 162 -0.84 5.69 6.93
C ASP A 162 -1.39 4.90 5.74
N THR A 163 -1.66 5.60 4.63
CA THR A 163 -2.20 4.96 3.42
C THR A 163 -1.24 3.95 2.79
N THR A 164 0.03 3.94 3.25
CA THR A 164 1.02 2.96 2.80
C THR A 164 0.93 1.63 3.54
N GLN A 165 0.10 1.54 4.58
CA GLN A 165 0.06 0.42 5.50
C GLN A 165 -1.38 -0.06 5.79
N LEU A 166 -2.13 -0.28 4.71
CA LEU A 166 -3.43 -0.95 4.74
C LEU A 166 -3.24 -2.45 4.51
N PHE A 167 -3.78 -3.27 5.39
CA PHE A 167 -3.65 -4.72 5.35
C PHE A 167 -4.98 -5.42 5.49
N SER A 168 -5.09 -6.63 4.93
CA SER A 168 -6.27 -7.49 5.08
C SER A 168 -5.87 -8.88 5.53
N ALA A 169 -6.58 -9.41 6.52
CA ALA A 169 -6.46 -10.77 7.00
C ALA A 169 -7.84 -11.43 7.11
N GLY A 170 -7.93 -12.71 6.79
CA GLY A 170 -9.18 -13.44 6.97
C GLY A 170 -9.06 -14.94 6.82
N PHE A 171 -9.99 -15.65 7.43
CA PHE A 171 -10.04 -17.11 7.45
C PHE A 171 -11.24 -17.66 6.66
N SER A 172 -11.03 -18.75 5.92
CA SER A 172 -12.08 -19.45 5.18
C SER A 172 -12.79 -18.50 4.21
N TYR A 173 -14.08 -18.24 4.40
CA TYR A 173 -14.81 -17.25 3.61
C TYR A 173 -14.23 -15.82 3.75
N GLY A 174 -13.71 -15.47 4.92
CA GLY A 174 -13.00 -14.19 5.12
C GLY A 174 -11.61 -14.18 4.44
N GLY A 175 -10.99 -15.35 4.30
CA GLY A 175 -9.78 -15.53 3.48
C GLY A 175 -10.07 -15.30 2.01
N ALA A 176 -11.22 -15.81 1.53
CA ALA A 176 -11.72 -15.53 0.18
C ALA A 176 -11.98 -14.02 -0.03
N MET A 177 -12.51 -13.32 0.98
CA MET A 177 -12.71 -11.87 0.91
C MET A 177 -11.37 -11.11 0.86
N SER A 178 -10.39 -11.50 1.67
CA SER A 178 -9.03 -10.94 1.62
C SER A 178 -8.36 -11.17 0.26
N TYR A 179 -8.57 -12.35 -0.35
CA TYR A 179 -8.12 -12.62 -1.72
C TYR A 179 -8.82 -11.73 -2.76
N ALA A 180 -10.14 -11.52 -2.64
CA ALA A 180 -10.90 -10.63 -3.53
C ALA A 180 -10.37 -9.18 -3.46
N LEU A 181 -9.99 -8.70 -2.28
CA LEU A 181 -9.34 -7.40 -2.11
C LEU A 181 -7.95 -7.36 -2.76
N ALA A 182 -7.15 -8.41 -2.62
CA ALA A 182 -5.87 -8.50 -3.29
C ALA A 182 -6.00 -8.43 -4.82
N CYS A 183 -7.06 -9.02 -5.38
CA CYS A 183 -7.32 -8.93 -6.82
C CYS A 183 -7.78 -7.54 -7.28
N SER A 184 -8.69 -6.91 -6.52
CA SER A 184 -9.45 -5.75 -6.98
C SER A 184 -8.93 -4.41 -6.42
N ARG A 185 -8.12 -4.44 -5.36
CA ARG A 185 -7.65 -3.29 -4.58
C ARG A 185 -6.16 -3.38 -4.25
N ALA A 186 -5.37 -4.00 -5.13
CA ALA A 186 -3.91 -4.11 -5.00
C ALA A 186 -3.18 -2.75 -4.85
N THR A 187 -3.83 -1.67 -5.27
CA THR A 187 -3.30 -0.29 -5.15
C THR A 187 -3.69 0.39 -3.83
N VAL A 188 -4.61 -0.19 -3.08
CA VAL A 188 -5.11 0.32 -1.79
C VAL A 188 -4.49 -0.46 -0.65
N PHE A 189 -4.46 -1.79 -0.75
CA PHE A 189 -3.89 -2.65 0.28
C PHE A 189 -2.40 -2.92 0.00
N ARG A 190 -1.55 -2.72 1.01
CA ARG A 190 -0.12 -3.00 0.97
C ARG A 190 0.18 -4.48 0.92
N ALA A 191 -0.56 -5.27 1.71
CA ALA A 191 -0.42 -6.72 1.76
C ALA A 191 -1.71 -7.42 2.25
N VAL A 192 -1.86 -8.70 1.92
CA VAL A 192 -2.91 -9.56 2.47
C VAL A 192 -2.37 -10.85 3.08
N ALA A 193 -3.07 -11.37 4.09
CA ALA A 193 -2.87 -12.69 4.66
C ALA A 193 -4.16 -13.53 4.53
N VAL A 194 -4.08 -14.63 3.79
CA VAL A 194 -5.21 -15.51 3.48
C VAL A 194 -5.04 -16.82 4.22
N TYR A 195 -5.88 -17.06 5.23
CA TYR A 195 -5.88 -18.28 6.04
C TYR A 195 -6.91 -19.27 5.48
N SER A 196 -6.45 -20.43 5.03
CA SER A 196 -7.27 -21.52 4.48
C SER A 196 -8.38 -21.01 3.54
N GLY A 197 -8.00 -20.20 2.55
CA GLY A 197 -8.93 -19.53 1.63
C GLY A 197 -9.09 -20.24 0.29
N ALA A 198 -10.15 -19.88 -0.44
CA ALA A 198 -10.39 -20.26 -1.82
C ALA A 198 -11.06 -19.11 -2.58
N ASN A 199 -11.21 -19.20 -3.90
CA ASN A 199 -11.84 -18.15 -4.71
C ASN A 199 -13.37 -18.21 -4.59
N LEU A 200 -13.92 -17.81 -3.44
CA LEU A 200 -15.36 -17.84 -3.14
C LEU A 200 -16.03 -16.47 -3.28
N SER A 201 -15.26 -15.39 -3.11
CA SER A 201 -15.74 -14.00 -3.14
C SER A 201 -15.42 -13.29 -4.46
N GLY A 202 -14.89 -14.03 -5.44
CA GLY A 202 -14.48 -13.53 -6.75
C GLY A 202 -13.08 -12.90 -6.76
N CYS A 203 -12.61 -12.64 -7.98
CA CYS A 203 -11.32 -12.00 -8.24
C CYS A 203 -11.47 -11.15 -9.51
N ASN A 204 -12.13 -10.00 -9.36
CA ASN A 204 -12.22 -9.00 -10.42
C ASN A 204 -10.90 -8.23 -10.46
N GLY A 205 -10.23 -8.22 -11.61
CA GLY A 205 -8.84 -7.79 -11.70
C GLY A 205 -7.90 -8.97 -11.46
N GLY A 206 -6.98 -8.84 -10.51
CA GLY A 206 -6.05 -9.93 -10.20
C GLY A 206 -4.89 -10.04 -11.17
N THR A 207 -4.44 -8.91 -11.72
CA THR A 207 -3.22 -8.81 -12.54
C THR A 207 -2.17 -7.88 -11.91
N GLN A 208 -2.58 -7.07 -10.92
CA GLN A 208 -1.70 -6.13 -10.25
C GLN A 208 -0.91 -6.82 -9.14
N PRO A 209 0.35 -6.40 -8.91
CA PRO A 209 1.16 -6.96 -7.84
C PRO A 209 0.70 -6.45 -6.46
N ILE A 210 0.74 -7.33 -5.47
CA ILE A 210 0.47 -7.02 -4.06
C ILE A 210 1.22 -8.02 -3.19
N ALA A 211 1.78 -7.60 -2.06
CA ALA A 211 2.40 -8.53 -1.13
C ALA A 211 1.35 -9.54 -0.62
N TYR A 212 1.62 -10.83 -0.81
CA TYR A 212 0.65 -11.89 -0.55
C TYR A 212 1.24 -12.95 0.38
N MET A 213 0.53 -13.27 1.46
CA MET A 213 0.80 -14.42 2.31
C MET A 213 -0.38 -15.38 2.30
N GLY A 214 -0.16 -16.62 1.87
CA GLY A 214 -1.15 -17.70 1.98
C GLY A 214 -0.75 -18.67 3.09
N LEU A 215 -1.69 -19.01 3.97
CA LEU A 215 -1.52 -20.02 5.01
C LEU A 215 -2.55 -21.13 4.79
N HIS A 216 -2.15 -22.39 4.73
CA HIS A 216 -3.10 -23.47 4.39
C HIS A 216 -2.71 -24.84 4.96
N GLY A 217 -3.69 -25.54 5.54
CA GLY A 217 -3.50 -26.89 6.06
C GLY A 217 -3.45 -27.94 4.95
N GLY A 218 -2.46 -28.82 4.98
CA GLY A 218 -2.31 -29.90 3.99
C GLY A 218 -3.48 -30.90 3.99
N ARG A 219 -4.21 -30.98 5.11
CA ARG A 219 -5.37 -31.87 5.32
C ARG A 219 -6.71 -31.11 5.37
N ASP A 220 -6.75 -29.88 4.88
CA ASP A 220 -7.98 -29.10 4.81
C ASP A 220 -9.03 -29.84 3.97
N ASN A 221 -10.07 -30.33 4.63
CA ASN A 221 -11.16 -31.10 4.03
C ASN A 221 -12.39 -30.24 3.68
N VAL A 222 -12.32 -28.93 3.94
CA VAL A 222 -13.38 -27.98 3.60
C VAL A 222 -12.99 -27.23 2.34
N LEU A 223 -11.79 -26.65 2.32
CA LEU A 223 -11.18 -25.98 1.17
C LEU A 223 -9.82 -26.65 0.92
N PRO A 224 -9.74 -27.64 0.01
CA PRO A 224 -8.49 -28.39 -0.21
C PRO A 224 -7.30 -27.47 -0.47
N ILE A 225 -6.10 -27.87 -0.01
CA ILE A 225 -4.88 -27.06 -0.17
C ILE A 225 -4.60 -26.65 -1.63
N ALA A 226 -5.06 -27.43 -2.60
CA ALA A 226 -5.01 -27.08 -4.02
C ALA A 226 -5.69 -25.73 -4.33
N SER A 227 -6.79 -25.40 -3.64
CA SER A 227 -7.45 -24.09 -3.76
C SER A 227 -6.58 -22.97 -3.22
N GLY A 228 -5.92 -23.15 -2.08
CA GLY A 228 -4.98 -22.17 -1.53
C GLY A 228 -3.76 -21.96 -2.43
N ARG A 229 -3.21 -23.06 -2.99
CA ARG A 229 -2.13 -23.00 -3.98
C ARG A 229 -2.54 -22.21 -5.22
N GLN A 230 -3.76 -22.40 -5.72
CA GLN A 230 -4.28 -21.62 -6.84
C GLN A 230 -4.29 -20.11 -6.54
N LEU A 231 -4.70 -19.72 -5.32
CA LEU A 231 -4.72 -18.31 -4.92
C LEU A 231 -3.31 -17.73 -4.83
N ARG A 232 -2.38 -18.48 -4.24
CA ARG A 232 -0.95 -18.14 -4.17
C ARG A 232 -0.37 -17.97 -5.58
N ASP A 233 -0.65 -18.90 -6.48
CA ASP A 233 -0.05 -18.91 -7.83
C ASP A 233 -0.49 -17.72 -8.69
N THR A 234 -1.67 -17.14 -8.41
CA THR A 234 -2.07 -15.84 -8.97
C THR A 234 -1.03 -14.76 -8.65
N PHE A 235 -0.59 -14.65 -7.39
CA PHE A 235 0.35 -13.61 -6.97
C PHE A 235 1.81 -13.97 -7.21
N VAL A 236 2.17 -15.27 -7.27
CA VAL A 236 3.47 -15.68 -7.83
C VAL A 236 3.63 -15.09 -9.24
N ARG A 237 2.60 -15.19 -10.07
CA ARG A 237 2.58 -14.61 -11.42
C ARG A 237 2.57 -13.09 -11.40
N ASN A 238 1.61 -12.48 -10.70
CA ASN A 238 1.44 -11.03 -10.73
C ASN A 238 2.62 -10.26 -10.13
N ASN A 239 3.26 -10.83 -9.11
CA ASN A 239 4.41 -10.23 -8.47
C ASN A 239 5.72 -10.56 -9.20
N GLY A 240 5.67 -11.30 -10.32
CA GLY A 240 6.85 -11.65 -11.11
C GLY A 240 7.81 -12.62 -10.42
N CYS A 241 7.33 -13.38 -9.42
CA CYS A 241 8.14 -14.33 -8.70
C CYS A 241 8.58 -15.50 -9.59
N THR A 242 9.73 -16.10 -9.28
CA THR A 242 10.14 -17.36 -9.90
C THR A 242 9.17 -18.47 -9.49
N PRO A 243 8.58 -19.24 -10.43
CA PRO A 243 7.78 -20.40 -10.09
C PRO A 243 8.60 -21.42 -9.29
N GLN A 244 8.06 -21.88 -8.17
CA GLN A 244 8.70 -22.83 -7.26
C GLN A 244 7.68 -23.84 -6.77
N ASN A 245 8.16 -25.04 -6.39
CA ASN A 245 7.40 -26.03 -5.65
C ASN A 245 7.80 -25.95 -4.17
N PRO A 246 7.18 -25.05 -3.38
CA PRO A 246 7.54 -24.90 -1.97
C PRO A 246 7.31 -26.23 -1.24
N PRO A 247 8.24 -26.66 -0.38
CA PRO A 247 8.03 -27.85 0.43
C PRO A 247 6.84 -27.64 1.38
N GLU A 248 6.11 -28.71 1.61
CA GLU A 248 5.01 -28.76 2.56
C GLU A 248 5.30 -29.84 3.61
N PRO A 249 4.84 -29.66 4.86
CA PRO A 249 5.15 -30.58 5.94
C PRO A 249 4.58 -31.97 5.68
N ALA A 250 5.33 -32.99 6.12
CA ALA A 250 4.90 -34.37 6.02
C ALA A 250 3.64 -34.63 6.85
N TYR A 251 2.79 -35.53 6.37
CA TYR A 251 1.59 -35.92 7.09
C TYR A 251 1.93 -36.56 8.44
N GLY A 252 1.35 -36.02 9.52
CA GLY A 252 1.54 -36.47 10.89
C GLY A 252 2.74 -35.81 11.58
N SER A 253 3.42 -34.87 10.93
CA SER A 253 4.52 -34.13 11.52
C SER A 253 4.07 -33.11 12.56
N LEU A 254 2.83 -32.59 12.47
CA LEU A 254 2.33 -31.51 13.31
C LEU A 254 3.26 -30.28 13.27
N THR A 255 3.81 -29.98 12.09
CA THR A 255 4.72 -28.84 11.88
C THR A 255 4.21 -27.96 10.76
N HIS A 256 4.78 -26.76 10.65
CA HIS A 256 4.60 -25.88 9.51
C HIS A 256 5.90 -25.66 8.73
N ILE A 257 5.74 -25.22 7.48
CA ILE A 257 6.83 -24.74 6.63
C ILE A 257 6.39 -23.41 6.03
N ILE A 258 7.18 -22.36 6.27
CA ILE A 258 7.03 -21.05 5.62
C ILE A 258 8.09 -20.92 4.52
N THR A 259 7.64 -20.75 3.29
CA THR A 259 8.49 -20.49 2.13
C THR A 259 8.25 -19.08 1.60
N THR A 260 9.32 -18.29 1.50
CA THR A 260 9.29 -17.03 0.75
C THR A 260 9.75 -17.29 -0.67
N TYR A 261 8.93 -16.92 -1.66
CA TYR A 261 9.27 -17.08 -3.06
C TYR A 261 10.41 -16.14 -3.46
N SER A 262 11.32 -16.63 -4.30
CA SER A 262 12.42 -15.83 -4.84
C SER A 262 12.03 -15.17 -6.16
N GLY A 263 12.84 -14.18 -6.58
CA GLY A 263 12.66 -13.50 -7.87
C GLY A 263 11.44 -12.58 -7.94
N CYS A 264 10.68 -12.40 -6.86
CA CYS A 264 9.56 -11.48 -6.82
C CYS A 264 10.03 -10.04 -7.05
N ARG A 265 9.18 -9.22 -7.68
CA ARG A 265 9.36 -7.77 -7.79
C ARG A 265 9.56 -7.19 -6.40
N SER A 266 10.55 -6.29 -6.28
CA SER A 266 10.86 -5.61 -5.03
C SER A 266 9.60 -4.98 -4.43
N GLY A 267 9.38 -5.19 -3.13
CA GLY A 267 8.20 -4.71 -2.42
C GLY A 267 6.94 -5.58 -2.53
N TYR A 268 6.93 -6.65 -3.33
CA TYR A 268 5.76 -7.55 -3.47
C TYR A 268 6.12 -9.02 -3.19
N PRO A 269 6.56 -9.34 -1.96
CA PRO A 269 6.87 -10.71 -1.60
C PRO A 269 5.63 -11.60 -1.72
N VAL A 270 5.85 -12.87 -2.10
CA VAL A 270 4.87 -13.94 -1.95
C VAL A 270 5.39 -14.93 -0.92
N VAL A 271 4.60 -15.18 0.11
CA VAL A 271 4.90 -16.11 1.21
C VAL A 271 3.85 -17.21 1.23
N TRP A 272 4.30 -18.46 1.33
CA TRP A 272 3.44 -19.63 1.45
C TRP A 272 3.75 -20.38 2.73
N ALA A 273 2.77 -20.49 3.61
CA ALA A 273 2.88 -21.20 4.89
C ALA A 273 1.96 -22.43 4.88
N ALA A 274 2.53 -23.60 4.62
CA ALA A 274 1.79 -24.86 4.70
C ALA A 274 1.96 -25.48 6.08
N PHE A 275 0.92 -26.12 6.61
CA PHE A 275 0.96 -26.79 7.91
C PHE A 275 0.30 -28.16 7.89
N ASP A 276 0.77 -29.04 8.77
CA ASP A 276 0.14 -30.31 9.10
C ASP A 276 -0.37 -30.28 10.56
N GLY A 277 -1.43 -31.01 10.84
CA GLY A 277 -2.15 -30.95 12.11
C GLY A 277 -3.59 -30.53 11.90
N ALA A 278 -3.98 -29.36 12.41
CA ALA A 278 -5.29 -28.78 12.17
C ALA A 278 -5.56 -28.67 10.65
N GLY A 279 -6.77 -29.02 10.20
CA GLY A 279 -7.12 -29.09 8.78
C GLY A 279 -7.52 -27.72 8.24
N HIS A 280 -8.82 -27.41 8.34
CA HIS A 280 -9.38 -26.11 7.96
C HIS A 280 -9.29 -25.14 9.14
N ASP A 281 -8.15 -24.46 9.31
CA ASP A 281 -7.81 -23.79 10.57
C ASP A 281 -7.02 -22.48 10.40
N PRO A 282 -7.31 -21.41 11.17
CA PRO A 282 -6.54 -20.17 11.14
C PRO A 282 -5.44 -20.07 12.21
N GLY A 283 -5.49 -20.91 13.24
CA GLY A 283 -4.58 -20.87 14.39
C GLY A 283 -3.99 -22.23 14.77
N PRO A 284 -3.37 -22.98 13.83
CA PRO A 284 -2.73 -24.26 14.14
C PRO A 284 -1.57 -24.09 15.13
N ILE A 285 -1.34 -25.08 15.99
CA ILE A 285 -0.22 -25.09 16.94
C ILE A 285 0.71 -26.26 16.61
N ASP A 286 1.99 -25.97 16.38
CA ASP A 286 3.00 -27.00 16.15
C ASP A 286 3.10 -27.98 17.33
N GLY A 287 3.30 -29.26 17.04
CA GLY A 287 3.34 -30.35 18.02
C GLY A 287 1.96 -30.71 18.60
N SER A 288 0.87 -30.13 18.08
CA SER A 288 -0.49 -30.34 18.54
C SER A 288 -1.45 -30.52 17.35
N THR A 289 -2.54 -31.24 17.56
CA THR A 289 -3.69 -31.25 16.63
C THR A 289 -4.73 -30.17 16.98
N GLY A 290 -4.52 -29.45 18.06
CA GLY A 290 -5.36 -28.34 18.50
C GLY A 290 -4.98 -27.00 17.88
N ASP A 291 -5.84 -26.03 18.12
CA ASP A 291 -5.79 -24.68 17.61
C ASP A 291 -5.85 -23.64 18.74
N GLY A 292 -5.63 -22.37 18.40
CA GLY A 292 -5.90 -21.23 19.26
C GLY A 292 -4.78 -20.21 19.34
N TRP A 293 -4.89 -19.27 20.28
CA TRP A 293 -4.08 -18.04 20.31
C TRP A 293 -2.56 -18.23 20.42
N ARG A 294 -2.09 -19.41 20.84
CA ARG A 294 -0.65 -19.75 20.91
C ARG A 294 -0.07 -20.17 19.56
N THR A 295 -0.86 -20.11 18.51
CA THR A 295 -0.44 -20.39 17.15
C THR A 295 0.77 -19.56 16.71
N TRP A 296 1.58 -20.15 15.84
CA TRP A 296 2.67 -19.45 15.15
C TRP A 296 2.14 -18.45 14.09
N THR A 297 0.89 -18.59 13.62
CA THR A 297 0.36 -17.79 12.51
C THR A 297 0.27 -16.31 12.85
N SER A 298 -0.11 -15.94 14.08
CA SER A 298 -0.14 -14.54 14.52
C SER A 298 1.21 -13.86 14.35
N ALA A 299 2.29 -14.51 14.81
CA ALA A 299 3.62 -13.95 14.75
C ALA A 299 4.13 -13.87 13.30
N ALA A 300 3.88 -14.90 12.50
CA ALA A 300 4.28 -14.94 11.10
C ALA A 300 3.57 -13.84 10.27
N VAL A 301 2.26 -13.67 10.44
CA VAL A 301 1.50 -12.62 9.74
C VAL A 301 1.86 -11.24 10.25
N TRP A 302 2.10 -11.07 11.55
CA TRP A 302 2.56 -9.79 12.09
C TRP A 302 3.92 -9.39 11.53
N GLN A 303 4.89 -10.31 11.49
CA GLN A 303 6.18 -10.07 10.84
C GLN A 303 6.00 -9.72 9.35
N PHE A 304 5.12 -10.44 8.66
CA PHE A 304 4.82 -10.17 7.26
C PHE A 304 4.22 -8.78 7.02
N PHE A 305 3.30 -8.30 7.87
CA PHE A 305 2.72 -6.95 7.72
C PHE A 305 3.67 -5.84 8.20
N THR A 306 4.48 -6.09 9.22
CA THR A 306 5.35 -5.06 9.81
C THR A 306 6.72 -4.93 9.14
N GLN A 307 7.04 -5.76 8.15
CA GLN A 307 8.24 -5.60 7.34
C GLN A 307 8.21 -4.36 6.41
N PHE A 308 7.05 -3.71 6.27
CA PHE A 308 6.86 -2.57 5.39
C PHE A 308 7.03 -1.25 6.17
N ASP A 309 7.95 -0.40 5.74
CA ASP A 309 8.21 0.89 6.37
C ASP A 309 7.17 1.95 5.95
N SER A 310 6.74 2.76 6.92
CA SER A 310 6.00 4.01 6.71
C SER A 310 6.87 4.98 5.89
N GLY A 311 6.46 5.25 4.64
CA GLY A 311 7.23 6.09 3.69
C GLY A 311 7.67 5.35 2.43
N THR A 312 7.50 4.03 2.37
CA THR A 312 7.42 3.28 1.12
C THR A 312 5.96 2.97 0.83
N PRO A 313 5.26 3.77 0.01
CA PRO A 313 3.94 3.40 -0.47
C PRO A 313 3.95 1.95 -1.00
N PRO A 314 2.83 1.21 -0.95
CA PRO A 314 2.49 0.46 -2.13
C PRO A 314 2.37 1.54 -3.20
N THR A 315 3.49 1.87 -3.85
CA THR A 315 3.36 2.01 -5.26
C THR A 315 2.73 0.66 -5.64
N PRO A 316 1.57 0.61 -6.31
CA PRO A 316 1.63 -0.17 -7.53
C PRO A 316 2.85 0.45 -8.22
N GLN A 317 3.88 -0.30 -8.57
CA GLN A 317 4.43 -0.02 -9.87
C GLN A 317 3.24 -0.31 -10.77
N PRO A 318 2.51 0.71 -11.27
CA PRO A 318 1.72 0.46 -12.46
C PRO A 318 2.78 -0.03 -13.44
N THR A 319 2.43 -1.04 -14.20
CA THR A 319 3.37 -1.81 -15.02
C THR A 319 4.21 -0.99 -16.01
N ASP A 320 4.08 0.33 -16.02
CA ASP A 320 4.77 1.24 -16.88
C ASP A 320 5.62 2.20 -16.05
N ASN A 321 6.83 1.80 -15.64
CA ASN A 321 7.89 2.79 -15.44
C ASN A 321 8.54 2.97 -16.81
N GLN A 322 7.81 3.48 -17.79
CA GLN A 322 8.18 3.37 -19.19
C GLN A 322 8.74 4.68 -19.71
N GLU A 323 9.62 4.54 -20.67
CA GLU A 323 9.96 5.63 -21.56
C GLU A 323 8.80 5.83 -22.55
N ILE A 324 8.35 7.06 -22.71
CA ILE A 324 7.40 7.46 -23.76
C ILE A 324 8.23 8.02 -24.90
N VAL A 325 8.42 7.22 -25.95
CA VAL A 325 9.32 7.54 -27.07
C VAL A 325 8.54 8.10 -28.24
N GLY A 326 8.91 9.29 -28.71
CA GLY A 326 8.40 9.84 -29.95
C GLY A 326 8.82 8.96 -31.12
N GLN A 327 7.86 8.40 -31.85
CA GLN A 327 8.16 7.44 -32.92
C GLN A 327 8.99 8.07 -34.06
N GLN A 328 8.75 9.35 -34.37
CA GLN A 328 9.52 10.09 -35.36
C GLN A 328 10.97 10.36 -34.92
N SER A 329 11.18 10.74 -33.67
CA SER A 329 12.47 11.21 -33.17
C SER A 329 13.34 10.09 -32.60
N GLY A 330 12.72 8.98 -32.17
CA GLY A 330 13.38 7.95 -31.35
C GLY A 330 13.77 8.45 -29.95
N ARG A 331 13.28 9.63 -29.54
CA ARG A 331 13.63 10.30 -28.29
C ARG A 331 12.51 10.26 -27.28
N CYS A 332 12.88 10.33 -26.02
CA CYS A 332 11.98 10.20 -24.88
C CYS A 332 11.33 11.53 -24.52
N LEU A 333 10.09 11.45 -24.03
CA LEU A 333 9.45 12.51 -23.27
C LEU A 333 10.25 12.75 -21.99
N ASP A 334 10.81 13.94 -21.84
CA ASP A 334 11.83 14.26 -20.86
C ASP A 334 11.48 15.54 -20.09
N ILE A 335 11.78 15.57 -18.80
CA ILE A 335 11.79 16.79 -18.00
C ILE A 335 13.22 17.33 -17.88
N ASN A 336 13.42 18.53 -18.44
CA ASN A 336 14.74 19.13 -18.57
C ASN A 336 15.48 19.24 -17.23
N ASN A 337 16.77 18.90 -17.22
CA ASN A 337 17.65 18.92 -16.04
C ASN A 337 17.10 18.14 -14.82
N SER A 338 16.20 17.18 -15.05
CA SER A 338 15.57 16.37 -14.00
C SER A 338 14.93 17.19 -12.87
N THR A 339 14.50 18.43 -13.17
CA THR A 339 13.85 19.29 -12.18
C THR A 339 12.45 18.76 -11.83
N THR A 340 12.01 19.05 -10.61
CA THR A 340 10.65 18.75 -10.12
C THR A 340 9.80 20.02 -9.95
N ALA A 341 10.28 21.16 -10.46
CA ALA A 341 9.56 22.42 -10.39
C ALA A 341 8.28 22.40 -11.25
N ASN A 342 7.15 22.78 -10.65
CA ASN A 342 5.86 22.89 -11.35
C ASN A 342 5.95 23.89 -12.51
N GLY A 343 5.26 23.58 -13.61
CA GLY A 343 5.30 24.37 -14.84
C GLY A 343 6.50 24.08 -15.75
N THR A 344 7.39 23.14 -15.39
CA THR A 344 8.47 22.73 -16.29
C THR A 344 7.90 21.99 -17.48
N GLN A 345 8.03 22.59 -18.66
CA GLN A 345 7.57 21.99 -19.92
C GLN A 345 8.42 20.79 -20.31
N ALA A 346 7.75 19.71 -20.71
CA ALA A 346 8.39 18.53 -21.25
C ALA A 346 9.04 18.79 -22.61
N GLN A 347 10.05 18.01 -22.92
CA GLN A 347 10.80 18.09 -24.17
C GLN A 347 11.13 16.71 -24.71
N LEU A 348 11.63 16.64 -25.94
CA LEU A 348 12.33 15.47 -26.43
C LEU A 348 13.77 15.47 -25.94
N TRP A 349 14.23 14.32 -25.48
CA TRP A 349 15.65 14.10 -25.17
C TRP A 349 16.06 12.65 -25.48
N ASP A 350 17.34 12.42 -25.77
CA ASP A 350 17.86 11.08 -25.97
C ASP A 350 17.51 10.19 -24.75
N CYS A 351 16.97 9.01 -25.04
CA CYS A 351 16.57 8.06 -24.01
C CYS A 351 17.80 7.55 -23.28
N ASN A 352 17.83 7.75 -21.97
CA ASN A 352 18.95 7.41 -21.10
C ASN A 352 18.50 6.67 -19.83
N GLY A 353 17.21 6.31 -19.72
CA GLY A 353 16.65 5.62 -18.57
C GLY A 353 16.58 6.44 -17.28
N GLY A 354 16.94 7.73 -17.31
CA GLY A 354 16.92 8.63 -16.16
C GLY A 354 15.51 8.84 -15.62
N ALA A 355 15.39 9.09 -14.31
CA ALA A 355 14.11 9.20 -13.61
C ALA A 355 13.16 10.27 -14.21
N ASN A 356 13.71 11.29 -14.86
CA ASN A 356 12.99 12.36 -15.56
C ASN A 356 12.42 11.97 -16.93
N GLN A 357 12.67 10.74 -17.38
CA GLN A 357 12.15 10.13 -18.60
C GLN A 357 11.28 8.90 -18.30
N ARG A 358 11.11 8.57 -17.02
CA ARG A 358 10.29 7.42 -16.61
C ARG A 358 8.90 7.90 -16.23
N TRP A 359 7.94 7.48 -17.04
CA TRP A 359 6.56 7.88 -16.92
C TRP A 359 5.69 6.68 -16.60
N THR A 360 4.65 6.97 -15.84
CA THR A 360 3.71 5.98 -15.36
C THR A 360 2.29 6.41 -15.69
N HIS A 361 1.62 5.63 -16.54
CA HIS A 361 0.21 5.83 -16.81
C HIS A 361 -0.64 5.17 -15.71
N THR A 362 -1.46 5.96 -15.03
CA THR A 362 -2.30 5.48 -13.92
C THR A 362 -3.70 5.10 -14.40
N THR A 363 -4.44 4.34 -13.59
CA THR A 363 -5.87 4.08 -13.81
C THR A 363 -6.72 5.35 -13.77
N GLY A 364 -6.25 6.39 -13.08
CA GLY A 364 -6.78 7.75 -13.12
C GLY A 364 -6.43 8.51 -14.40
N LYS A 365 -5.87 7.84 -15.40
CA LYS A 365 -5.42 8.39 -16.69
C LYS A 365 -4.29 9.43 -16.57
N GLN A 366 -3.58 9.51 -15.46
CA GLN A 366 -2.48 10.46 -15.31
C GLN A 366 -1.19 9.89 -15.88
N LEU A 367 -0.33 10.74 -16.46
CA LEU A 367 1.05 10.40 -16.79
C LEU A 367 1.96 10.95 -15.68
N VAL A 368 2.39 10.08 -14.78
CA VAL A 368 3.14 10.42 -13.57
C VAL A 368 4.63 10.27 -13.80
N VAL A 369 5.43 11.25 -13.37
CA VAL A 369 6.89 11.23 -13.32
C VAL A 369 7.34 11.53 -11.89
N TYR A 370 8.49 10.97 -11.48
CA TYR A 370 9.02 11.05 -10.10
C TYR A 370 8.10 10.51 -9.00
N GLY A 371 7.01 9.83 -9.36
CA GLY A 371 6.03 9.26 -8.43
C GLY A 371 4.98 10.24 -7.90
N ASN A 372 5.15 11.56 -8.08
CA ASN A 372 4.23 12.57 -7.54
C ASN A 372 3.95 13.77 -8.46
N LYS A 373 4.57 13.84 -9.64
CA LYS A 373 4.31 14.89 -10.63
C LYS A 373 3.54 14.33 -11.80
N CYS A 374 2.57 15.08 -12.30
CA CYS A 374 1.72 14.69 -13.41
C CYS A 374 1.95 15.61 -14.60
N LEU A 375 2.03 15.03 -15.80
CA LEU A 375 1.98 15.81 -17.04
C LEU A 375 0.60 16.45 -17.15
N GLY A 376 0.55 17.77 -17.27
CA GLY A 376 -0.67 18.54 -17.39
C GLY A 376 -0.50 19.70 -18.36
N VAL A 377 -1.64 20.22 -18.80
CA VAL A 377 -1.72 21.25 -19.84
C VAL A 377 -2.44 22.51 -19.38
N GLY A 378 -3.00 22.49 -18.16
CA GLY A 378 -3.85 23.55 -17.63
C GLY A 378 -5.31 23.44 -18.11
N GLN A 379 -6.23 24.00 -17.34
CA GLN A 379 -7.66 23.99 -17.61
C GLN A 379 -8.00 24.77 -18.89
N GLY A 380 -8.82 24.18 -19.77
CA GLY A 380 -9.26 24.84 -21.02
C GLY A 380 -8.17 25.03 -22.08
N ALA A 381 -7.07 24.28 -21.99
CA ALA A 381 -5.94 24.37 -22.89
C ALA A 381 -6.28 24.01 -24.35
N GLY A 382 -5.84 24.86 -25.29
CA GLY A 382 -5.97 24.66 -26.74
C GLY A 382 -4.64 24.37 -27.45
N ASN A 383 -4.61 24.52 -28.78
CA ASN A 383 -3.41 24.35 -29.58
C ASN A 383 -2.27 25.27 -29.10
N GLY A 384 -1.07 24.71 -29.00
CA GLY A 384 0.14 25.39 -28.56
C GLY A 384 0.32 25.44 -27.04
N ALA A 385 -0.65 24.94 -26.26
CA ALA A 385 -0.50 24.89 -24.81
C ALA A 385 0.65 23.94 -24.40
N PRO A 386 1.53 24.36 -23.48
CA PRO A 386 2.67 23.54 -23.06
C PRO A 386 2.20 22.32 -22.27
N ALA A 387 2.74 21.14 -22.61
CA ALA A 387 2.63 19.97 -21.74
C ALA A 387 3.75 20.06 -20.69
N ALA A 388 3.38 20.27 -19.43
CA ALA A 388 4.31 20.56 -18.34
C ALA A 388 3.99 19.74 -17.09
N ILE A 389 4.96 19.56 -16.20
CA ILE A 389 4.73 18.85 -14.95
C ILE A 389 4.13 19.75 -13.87
N TRP A 390 3.21 19.20 -13.11
CA TRP A 390 2.56 19.82 -11.96
C TRP A 390 2.39 18.79 -10.84
N ASP A 391 2.12 19.24 -9.62
CA ASP A 391 1.67 18.32 -8.58
C ASP A 391 0.39 17.60 -9.04
N CYS A 392 0.36 16.28 -8.83
CA CYS A 392 -0.80 15.47 -9.18
C CYS A 392 -2.03 15.87 -8.36
N ASN A 393 -3.12 16.26 -9.02
CA ASN A 393 -4.35 16.72 -8.37
C ASN A 393 -5.62 15.99 -8.86
N GLY A 394 -5.45 15.06 -9.82
CA GLY A 394 -6.54 14.23 -10.37
C GLY A 394 -7.50 14.95 -11.32
N GLN A 395 -7.26 16.24 -11.60
CA GLN A 395 -8.12 17.05 -12.46
C GLN A 395 -8.00 16.64 -13.94
N ALA A 396 -9.04 16.97 -14.72
CA ALA A 396 -9.15 16.57 -16.13
C ALA A 396 -8.01 17.10 -17.01
N ASP A 397 -7.37 18.21 -16.63
CA ASP A 397 -6.22 18.79 -17.33
C ASP A 397 -4.89 18.04 -17.11
N GLN A 398 -4.90 17.00 -16.29
CA GLN A 398 -3.79 16.06 -16.07
C GLN A 398 -4.11 14.63 -16.55
N GLN A 399 -5.24 14.44 -17.23
CA GLN A 399 -5.68 13.13 -17.71
C GLN A 399 -5.39 12.95 -19.20
N TRP A 400 -4.91 11.77 -19.57
CA TRP A 400 -4.43 11.41 -20.89
C TRP A 400 -4.97 10.05 -21.31
N ASN A 401 -5.50 9.96 -22.53
CA ASN A 401 -5.84 8.70 -23.17
C ASN A 401 -4.64 8.24 -24.00
N ILE A 402 -4.18 7.01 -23.76
CA ILE A 402 -3.18 6.34 -24.61
C ILE A 402 -3.95 5.51 -25.62
N ASN A 403 -3.81 5.83 -26.91
CA ASN A 403 -4.63 5.25 -27.97
C ASN A 403 -3.87 4.14 -28.72
N PRO A 404 -4.56 3.10 -29.23
CA PRO A 404 -3.93 2.00 -29.96
C PRO A 404 -3.20 2.41 -31.24
N ASP A 405 -3.53 3.57 -31.80
CA ASP A 405 -2.87 4.15 -32.98
C ASP A 405 -1.53 4.84 -32.65
N GLY A 406 -1.11 4.81 -31.38
CA GLY A 406 0.13 5.42 -30.90
C GLY A 406 -0.02 6.89 -30.53
N THR A 407 -1.19 7.50 -30.68
CA THR A 407 -1.40 8.87 -30.18
C THR A 407 -1.63 8.88 -28.68
N ILE A 408 -1.25 9.98 -28.02
CA ILE A 408 -1.62 10.28 -26.63
C ILE A 408 -2.45 11.56 -26.66
N THR A 409 -3.70 11.51 -26.18
CA THR A 409 -4.63 12.65 -26.24
C THR A 409 -5.01 13.16 -24.86
N ALA A 410 -5.09 14.48 -24.69
CA ALA A 410 -5.58 15.09 -23.46
C ALA A 410 -7.07 14.77 -23.28
N ALA A 411 -7.44 14.20 -22.14
CA ALA A 411 -8.81 13.74 -21.91
C ALA A 411 -9.84 14.90 -21.92
N GLN A 412 -9.44 16.10 -21.50
CA GLN A 412 -10.32 17.27 -21.47
C GLN A 412 -10.65 17.87 -22.84
N SER A 413 -9.77 17.74 -23.84
CA SER A 413 -9.89 18.44 -25.12
C SER A 413 -9.82 17.53 -26.35
N GLY A 414 -9.33 16.30 -26.21
CA GLY A 414 -9.07 15.39 -27.31
C GLY A 414 -7.86 15.77 -28.17
N LEU A 415 -7.13 16.84 -27.84
CA LEU A 415 -5.93 17.26 -28.56
C LEU A 415 -4.75 16.30 -28.30
N CYS A 416 -3.87 16.16 -29.28
CA CYS A 416 -2.74 15.24 -29.25
C CYS A 416 -1.53 15.86 -28.53
N LEU A 417 -0.79 15.02 -27.80
CA LEU A 417 0.56 15.31 -27.32
C LEU A 417 1.50 15.37 -28.53
N ASP A 418 2.14 16.52 -28.73
CA ASP A 418 2.78 16.90 -29.98
C ASP A 418 4.21 17.38 -29.73
N ALA A 419 5.19 16.81 -30.45
CA ALA A 419 6.52 17.40 -30.55
C ALA A 419 6.47 18.62 -31.48
N SER A 420 6.66 19.80 -30.90
CA SER A 420 6.39 21.09 -31.55
C SER A 420 7.16 21.27 -32.85
N GLY A 421 6.44 21.70 -33.90
CA GLY A 421 7.02 22.02 -35.20
C GLY A 421 7.63 20.81 -35.91
N GLN A 422 7.24 19.59 -35.54
CA GLN A 422 7.87 18.34 -35.99
C GLN A 422 9.37 18.26 -35.71
N GLY A 423 9.83 18.96 -34.66
CA GLY A 423 11.21 18.88 -34.23
C GLY A 423 11.57 17.47 -33.77
N THR A 424 12.77 17.01 -34.13
CA THR A 424 13.27 15.69 -33.75
C THR A 424 14.49 15.75 -32.82
N GLY A 425 15.07 16.93 -32.61
CA GLY A 425 16.28 17.11 -31.80
C GLY A 425 16.02 17.22 -30.30
N ASN A 426 17.07 17.01 -29.51
CA ASN A 426 17.07 17.26 -28.07
C ASN A 426 16.64 18.70 -27.76
N GLY A 427 15.76 18.87 -26.78
CA GLY A 427 15.20 20.16 -26.39
C GLY A 427 13.95 20.59 -27.16
N THR A 428 13.51 19.83 -28.18
CA THR A 428 12.23 20.09 -28.86
C THR A 428 11.10 20.06 -27.84
N LYS A 429 10.33 21.14 -27.74
CA LYS A 429 9.26 21.26 -26.74
C LYS A 429 8.04 20.44 -27.08
N VAL A 430 7.38 19.92 -26.05
CA VAL A 430 6.15 19.14 -26.17
C VAL A 430 4.95 20.00 -25.78
N GLN A 431 3.89 19.92 -26.58
CA GLN A 431 2.70 20.77 -26.47
C GLN A 431 1.43 19.99 -26.80
N LEU A 432 0.27 20.63 -26.65
CA LEU A 432 -0.96 20.19 -27.28
C LEU A 432 -1.10 20.74 -28.69
N TRP A 433 -1.59 19.89 -29.59
CA TRP A 433 -1.96 20.30 -30.93
C TRP A 433 -3.12 19.47 -31.47
N SER A 434 -3.81 20.00 -32.48
CA SER A 434 -4.84 19.25 -33.18
C SER A 434 -4.24 17.98 -33.76
N CYS A 435 -4.93 16.86 -33.53
CA CYS A 435 -4.52 15.57 -34.04
C CYS A 435 -4.54 15.59 -35.58
N SER A 436 -3.36 15.50 -36.18
CA SER A 436 -3.14 15.62 -37.63
C SER A 436 -2.76 14.29 -38.28
N GLY A 437 -2.46 13.26 -37.48
CA GLY A 437 -1.86 12.00 -37.95
C GLY A 437 -0.37 12.13 -38.31
N GLY A 438 0.26 13.27 -37.99
CA GLY A 438 1.68 13.48 -38.18
C GLY A 438 2.53 12.62 -37.24
N ALA A 439 3.66 12.09 -37.74
CA ALA A 439 4.55 11.21 -36.98
C ALA A 439 5.06 11.81 -35.65
N ASN A 440 5.10 13.15 -35.55
CA ASN A 440 5.47 13.89 -34.34
C ASN A 440 4.43 13.81 -33.20
N GLN A 441 3.27 13.20 -33.45
CA GLN A 441 2.18 12.97 -32.50
C GLN A 441 2.02 11.48 -32.14
N HIS A 442 2.88 10.62 -32.69
CA HIS A 442 2.88 9.19 -32.39
C HIS A 442 4.00 8.87 -31.39
N TRP A 443 3.62 8.12 -30.37
CA TRP A 443 4.44 7.74 -29.24
C TRP A 443 4.41 6.22 -29.10
N ARG A 444 5.48 5.66 -28.55
CA ARG A 444 5.56 4.25 -28.15
C ARG A 444 5.97 4.22 -26.69
N LEU A 445 5.26 3.44 -25.89
CA LEU A 445 5.71 3.14 -24.54
C LEU A 445 6.68 1.94 -24.57
N GLN A 446 7.83 2.07 -23.91
CA GLN A 446 8.86 1.03 -23.81
C GLN A 446 9.46 0.94 -22.41
N SER A 447 9.87 -0.26 -21.99
CA SER A 447 10.26 -0.57 -20.59
C SER A 447 11.76 -0.52 -20.34
#